data_AF-A0A7V2JK63-F1
#
_entry.id   AF-A0A7V2JK63-F1
#
_cell.length_a   1.000
_cell.length_b   1.000
_cell.length_c   1.000
_cell.angle_alpha   90.00
_cell.angle_beta   90.00
_cell.angle_gamma   90.00
#
_symmetry.space_group_name_H-M   'P 1'
#
loop_
_entity.id
_entity.type
_entity.pdbx_description
1 polymer ?
#
loop_
_entity_poly.entity_id
_entity_poly.type
_entity_poly.pdbx_seq_one_letter_code
_entity_poly.pdbx_strand_id
1 'polypeptide(L)'
;MHFRIADTFTDSLSRLASDEQKAVKTTAFDLQLNPANPGMKFHKLDRAKDPYFWSVRVSRDIRIVVHKTDSSLLLCYVGHHDKAYHWAERRKLETHPKTGAAQLVEVREMVREITVPKYVEVEQPSPSKPLLFTDISDDDLLSYGVPAEWLDDVRGSNEDNVLELADHLPGEAAEALLELATGGTPQIAQPATVSADPFEHPDAQRRFRVMSNVEELEGALEY
;
A
#
# COMPACT_ATOMS: atom_id res chain seq x y z
N MET A 1 -13.69 -16.81 8.15
CA MET A 1 -13.29 -15.46 7.71
C MET A 1 -11.87 -15.25 8.20
N HIS A 2 -10.93 -14.89 7.33
CA HIS A 2 -9.54 -14.58 7.69
C HIS A 2 -9.45 -13.13 8.14
N PHE A 3 -8.90 -12.90 9.34
CA PHE A 3 -8.61 -11.56 9.83
C PHE A 3 -7.13 -11.26 9.64
N ARG A 4 -6.82 -10.15 8.99
CA ARG A 4 -5.45 -9.72 8.69
C ARG A 4 -5.24 -8.27 9.07
N ILE A 5 -4.00 -7.90 9.33
CA ILE A 5 -3.58 -6.50 9.43
C ILE A 5 -2.45 -6.24 8.44
N ALA A 6 -2.45 -5.04 7.85
CA ALA A 6 -1.35 -4.54 7.05
C ALA A 6 -0.34 -3.80 7.94
N ASP A 7 0.93 -3.80 7.55
CA ASP A 7 1.97 -2.92 8.09
C ASP A 7 1.57 -1.43 8.01
N THR A 8 0.93 -1.01 6.92
CA THR A 8 0.41 0.36 6.77
C THR A 8 -0.64 0.71 7.82
N PHE A 9 -1.34 -0.28 8.38
CA PHE A 9 -2.26 -0.08 9.50
C PHE A 9 -1.49 0.15 10.81
N THR A 10 -0.47 -0.67 11.12
CA THR A 10 0.35 -0.48 12.33
C THR A 10 1.12 0.84 12.28
N ASP A 11 1.68 1.19 11.12
CA ASP A 11 2.43 2.43 10.92
C ASP A 11 1.55 3.66 11.03
N SER A 12 0.31 3.58 10.54
CA SER A 12 -0.63 4.70 10.66
C SER A 12 -1.21 4.83 12.06
N LEU A 13 -1.40 3.71 12.77
CA LEU A 13 -1.80 3.68 14.17
C LEU A 13 -0.78 4.37 15.07
N SER A 14 0.51 4.09 14.90
CA SER A 14 1.58 4.67 15.73
C SER A 14 1.68 6.20 15.63
N ARG A 15 1.17 6.78 14.53
CA ARG A 15 1.12 8.23 14.29
C ARG A 15 -0.06 8.95 14.96
N LEU A 16 -1.03 8.23 15.52
CA LEU A 16 -2.20 8.81 16.18
C LEU A 16 -1.93 9.19 17.64
N ALA A 17 -2.79 10.02 18.23
CA ALA A 17 -2.73 10.32 19.65
C ALA A 17 -3.05 9.08 20.51
N SER A 18 -2.53 9.00 21.73
CA SER A 18 -2.64 7.77 22.54
C SER A 18 -4.08 7.36 22.89
N ASP A 19 -5.00 8.30 23.01
CA ASP A 19 -6.43 8.02 23.22
C ASP A 19 -7.10 7.50 21.94
N GLU A 20 -6.76 8.07 20.78
CA GLU A 20 -7.18 7.58 19.47
C GLU A 20 -6.67 6.16 19.23
N GLN A 21 -5.39 5.89 19.54
CA GLN A 21 -4.81 4.55 19.44
C GLN A 21 -5.60 3.53 20.26
N LYS A 22 -5.91 3.85 21.53
CA LYS A 22 -6.72 2.96 22.40
C LYS A 22 -8.09 2.65 21.81
N ALA A 23 -8.77 3.66 21.27
CA ALA A 23 -10.07 3.49 20.63
C ALA A 23 -9.98 2.60 19.37
N VAL A 24 -8.93 2.78 18.57
CA VAL A 24 -8.67 1.97 17.37
C VAL A 24 -8.39 0.53 17.75
N LYS A 25 -7.51 0.27 18.73
CA LYS A 25 -7.19 -1.09 19.20
C LYS A 25 -8.46 -1.81 19.70
N THR A 26 -9.27 -1.14 20.51
CA THR A 26 -10.58 -1.65 20.97
C THR A 26 -11.47 -2.03 19.79
N THR A 27 -11.59 -1.13 18.80
CA THR A 27 -12.40 -1.39 17.59
C THR A 27 -11.86 -2.56 16.78
N ALA A 28 -10.54 -2.72 16.68
CA ALA A 28 -9.90 -3.84 15.99
C ALA A 28 -10.19 -5.18 16.69
N PHE A 29 -10.15 -5.23 18.02
CA PHE A 29 -10.54 -6.41 18.79
C PHE A 29 -12.01 -6.76 18.58
N ASP A 30 -12.90 -5.78 18.65
CA ASP A 30 -14.32 -5.99 18.39
C ASP A 30 -14.53 -6.57 16.99
N LEU A 31 -13.85 -6.01 15.98
CA LEU A 31 -13.91 -6.47 14.58
C LEU A 31 -13.43 -7.91 14.41
N GLN A 32 -12.41 -8.34 15.15
CA GLN A 32 -11.91 -9.73 15.09
C GLN A 32 -12.90 -10.70 15.76
N LEU A 33 -13.47 -10.30 16.90
CA LEU A 33 -14.42 -11.11 17.66
C LEU A 33 -15.76 -11.28 16.94
N ASN A 34 -16.30 -10.20 16.36
CA ASN A 34 -17.57 -10.24 15.66
C ASN A 34 -17.63 -9.26 14.47
N PRO A 35 -17.05 -9.62 13.32
CA PRO A 35 -17.01 -8.76 12.13
C PRO A 35 -18.40 -8.49 11.51
N ALA A 36 -19.39 -9.32 11.82
CA ALA A 36 -20.77 -9.20 11.33
C ALA A 36 -21.68 -8.40 12.26
N ASN A 37 -21.12 -7.78 13.32
CA ASN A 37 -21.91 -7.03 14.29
C ASN A 37 -22.60 -5.81 13.63
N PRO A 38 -23.94 -5.71 13.67
CA PRO A 38 -24.67 -4.56 13.10
C PRO A 38 -24.28 -3.20 13.68
N GLY A 39 -23.68 -3.17 14.88
CA GLY A 39 -23.16 -1.95 15.51
C GLY A 39 -21.92 -1.37 14.83
N MET A 40 -21.20 -2.18 14.04
CA MET A 40 -20.03 -1.74 13.28
C MET A 40 -20.50 -1.05 12.01
N LYS A 41 -20.34 0.27 11.98
CA LYS A 41 -20.79 1.12 10.86
C LYS A 41 -19.81 1.02 9.70
N PHE A 42 -19.85 -0.10 8.99
CA PHE A 42 -19.19 -0.25 7.70
C PHE A 42 -19.83 0.70 6.70
N HIS A 43 -19.02 1.57 6.12
CA HIS A 43 -19.42 2.47 5.05
C HIS A 43 -18.61 2.12 3.81
N LYS A 44 -19.29 1.77 2.72
CA LYS A 44 -18.63 1.54 1.45
C LYS A 44 -18.01 2.85 0.96
N LEU A 45 -16.78 2.79 0.44
CA LEU A 45 -16.09 3.96 -0.09
C LEU A 45 -16.39 4.10 -1.58
N ASP A 46 -17.31 4.99 -1.93
CA ASP A 46 -17.81 5.13 -3.31
C ASP A 46 -16.75 5.62 -4.32
N ARG A 47 -15.72 6.33 -3.84
CA ARG A 47 -14.65 6.89 -4.66
C ARG A 47 -13.38 6.05 -4.68
N ALA A 48 -13.32 4.97 -3.88
CA ALA A 48 -12.19 4.06 -3.92
C ALA A 48 -12.12 3.35 -5.27
N LYS A 49 -10.91 3.25 -5.84
CA LYS A 49 -10.68 2.45 -7.06
C LYS A 49 -10.90 0.96 -6.77
N ASP A 50 -10.62 0.54 -5.54
CA ASP A 50 -10.88 -0.80 -5.05
C ASP A 50 -12.33 -0.95 -4.53
N PRO A 51 -13.17 -1.80 -5.15
CA PRO A 51 -14.57 -1.96 -4.76
C PRO A 51 -14.77 -2.65 -3.40
N TYR A 52 -13.73 -3.27 -2.85
CA TYR A 52 -13.73 -3.95 -1.57
C TYR A 52 -13.18 -3.09 -0.43
N PHE A 53 -12.86 -1.82 -0.68
CA PHE A 53 -12.54 -0.88 0.38
C PHE A 53 -13.80 -0.33 1.08
N TRP A 54 -13.78 -0.47 2.39
CA TRP A 54 -14.80 0.04 3.30
C TRP A 54 -14.15 0.83 4.41
N SER A 55 -14.92 1.72 5.03
CA SER A 55 -14.51 2.47 6.20
C SER A 55 -15.29 1.99 7.42
N VAL A 56 -14.59 1.76 8.53
CA VAL A 56 -15.16 1.52 9.85
C VAL A 56 -14.96 2.77 10.70
N ARG A 57 -16.05 3.26 11.28
CA ARG A 57 -16.01 4.41 12.18
C ARG A 57 -15.55 4.00 13.58
N VAL A 58 -14.44 4.58 14.03
CA VAL A 58 -13.92 4.42 15.42
C VAL A 58 -14.47 5.53 16.31
N SER A 59 -14.36 6.79 15.86
CA SER A 59 -14.83 7.96 16.60
C SER A 59 -15.52 8.95 15.67
N ARG A 60 -15.74 10.20 16.08
CA ARG A 60 -16.24 11.24 15.16
C ARG A 60 -15.29 11.44 13.99
N ASP A 61 -13.99 11.46 14.27
CA ASP A 61 -12.97 11.85 13.30
C ASP A 61 -12.04 10.70 12.90
N ILE A 62 -11.97 9.60 13.64
CA ILE A 62 -11.11 8.47 13.27
C ILE A 62 -11.86 7.42 12.44
N ARG A 63 -11.20 6.93 11.40
CA ARG A 63 -11.66 5.86 10.50
C ARG A 63 -10.57 4.81 10.32
N ILE A 64 -10.98 3.55 10.36
CA ILE A 64 -10.18 2.44 9.86
C ILE A 64 -10.62 2.18 8.43
N VAL A 65 -9.68 2.09 7.49
CA VAL A 65 -9.92 1.58 6.14
C VAL A 65 -9.67 0.09 6.17
N VAL A 66 -10.62 -0.68 5.64
CA VAL A 66 -10.54 -2.14 5.57
C VAL A 66 -10.79 -2.61 4.15
N HIS A 67 -10.10 -3.68 3.76
CA HIS A 67 -10.46 -4.47 2.58
C HIS A 67 -11.32 -5.65 3.03
N LYS A 68 -12.57 -5.69 2.59
CA LYS A 68 -13.59 -6.64 3.05
C LYS A 68 -14.17 -7.45 1.89
N THR A 69 -14.01 -8.77 1.98
CA THR A 69 -14.67 -9.76 1.12
C THR A 69 -15.53 -10.69 1.98
N ASP A 70 -16.16 -11.69 1.38
CA ASP A 70 -16.93 -12.70 2.12
C ASP A 70 -16.03 -13.60 2.99
N SER A 71 -14.79 -13.82 2.56
CA SER A 71 -13.84 -14.72 3.22
C SER A 71 -12.76 -13.99 4.02
N SER A 72 -12.58 -12.68 3.85
CA SER A 72 -11.44 -11.94 4.43
C SER A 72 -11.83 -10.54 4.92
N LEU A 73 -11.28 -10.15 6.06
CA LEU A 73 -11.24 -8.76 6.54
C LEU A 73 -9.79 -8.40 6.83
N LEU A 74 -9.27 -7.42 6.08
CA LEU A 74 -7.93 -6.90 6.25
C LEU A 74 -8.03 -5.46 6.75
N LEU A 75 -7.40 -5.15 7.89
CA LEU A 75 -7.22 -3.76 8.33
C LEU A 75 -6.06 -3.15 7.55
N CYS A 76 -6.34 -2.16 6.70
CA CYS A 76 -5.37 -1.62 5.76
C CYS A 76 -4.73 -0.33 6.27
N TYR A 77 -5.50 0.56 6.88
CA TYR A 77 -5.01 1.88 7.31
C TYR A 77 -5.91 2.47 8.40
N VAL A 78 -5.37 3.37 9.21
CA VAL A 78 -6.16 4.17 10.15
C VAL A 78 -5.76 5.65 10.10
N GLY A 79 -6.73 6.53 10.19
CA GLY A 79 -6.45 7.97 10.23
C GLY A 79 -7.67 8.82 10.50
N HIS A 80 -7.44 10.14 10.54
CA HIS A 80 -8.51 11.12 10.52
C HIS A 80 -9.35 10.99 9.24
N HIS A 81 -10.61 11.37 9.32
CA HIS A 81 -11.65 11.05 8.35
C HIS A 81 -11.23 11.28 6.90
N ASP A 82 -10.85 12.51 6.57
CA ASP A 82 -10.52 12.91 5.20
C ASP A 82 -9.22 12.24 4.73
N LYS A 83 -8.23 12.12 5.62
CA LYS A 83 -6.96 11.44 5.32
C LYS A 83 -7.16 9.96 5.02
N ALA A 84 -8.00 9.28 5.80
CA ALA A 84 -8.33 7.88 5.59
C ALA A 84 -9.08 7.65 4.26
N TYR A 85 -10.01 8.55 3.92
CA TYR A 85 -10.75 8.47 2.65
C TYR A 85 -9.80 8.71 1.47
N HIS A 86 -9.01 9.78 1.50
CA HIS A 86 -8.04 10.06 0.45
C HIS A 86 -7.00 8.97 0.27
N TRP A 87 -6.54 8.36 1.37
CA TRP A 87 -5.63 7.22 1.32
C TRP A 87 -6.26 6.05 0.56
N ALA A 88 -7.52 5.72 0.86
CA ALA A 88 -8.25 4.63 0.22
C ALA A 88 -8.61 4.92 -1.25
N GLU A 89 -8.93 6.18 -1.57
CA GLU A 89 -9.27 6.63 -2.93
C GLU A 89 -8.15 6.40 -3.94
N ARG A 90 -6.90 6.42 -3.48
CA ARG A 90 -5.69 6.31 -4.30
C ARG A 90 -5.00 4.97 -4.19
N ARG A 91 -5.64 3.94 -3.62
CA ARG A 91 -5.01 2.63 -3.42
C ARG A 91 -5.92 1.50 -3.83
N LYS A 92 -5.32 0.36 -4.15
CA LYS A 92 -6.02 -0.91 -4.34
C LYS A 92 -5.21 -2.06 -3.76
N LEU A 93 -5.90 -3.09 -3.29
CA LEU A 93 -5.28 -4.36 -2.96
C LEU A 93 -5.33 -5.25 -4.20
N GLU A 94 -4.20 -5.78 -4.62
CA GLU A 94 -4.14 -6.67 -5.78
C GLU A 94 -3.12 -7.79 -5.61
N THR A 95 -3.20 -8.77 -6.51
CA THR A 95 -2.19 -9.81 -6.66
C THR A 95 -1.26 -9.40 -7.77
N HIS A 96 0.02 -9.23 -7.46
CA HIS A 96 1.02 -8.82 -8.43
C HIS A 96 1.09 -9.85 -9.57
N PRO A 97 1.00 -9.44 -10.85
CA PRO A 97 0.81 -10.38 -11.96
C PRO A 97 2.00 -11.32 -12.21
N LYS A 98 3.21 -10.91 -11.82
CA LYS A 98 4.43 -11.71 -12.00
C LYS A 98 4.86 -12.51 -10.76
N THR A 99 5.03 -11.84 -9.62
CA THR A 99 5.42 -12.48 -8.35
C THR A 99 4.28 -13.26 -7.69
N GLY A 100 3.01 -12.92 -7.96
CA GLY A 100 1.85 -13.52 -7.29
C GLY A 100 1.64 -13.05 -5.85
N ALA A 101 2.43 -12.10 -5.37
CA ALA A 101 2.30 -11.56 -4.02
C ALA A 101 1.09 -10.64 -3.91
N ALA A 102 0.35 -10.71 -2.80
CA ALA A 102 -0.58 -9.65 -2.44
C ALA A 102 0.19 -8.33 -2.21
N GLN A 103 -0.34 -7.24 -2.74
CA GLN A 103 0.24 -5.90 -2.63
C GLN A 103 -0.85 -4.84 -2.46
N LEU A 104 -0.54 -3.82 -1.68
CA LEU A 104 -1.33 -2.61 -1.59
C LEU A 104 -0.68 -1.54 -2.46
N VAL A 105 -1.26 -1.30 -3.63
CA VAL A 105 -0.66 -0.46 -4.68
C VAL A 105 -1.30 0.92 -4.66
N GLU A 106 -0.47 1.97 -4.64
CA GLU A 106 -0.93 3.34 -4.88
C GLU A 106 -1.21 3.54 -6.37
N VAL A 107 -2.45 3.90 -6.69
CA VAL A 107 -2.91 4.22 -8.04
C VAL A 107 -2.73 5.71 -8.25
N ARG A 108 -1.79 6.09 -9.12
CA ARG A 108 -1.68 7.48 -9.54
C ARG A 108 -2.83 7.81 -10.47
N GLU A 109 -3.60 8.85 -10.14
CA GLU A 109 -4.47 9.44 -11.14
C GLU A 109 -3.57 10.07 -12.19
N MET A 110 -3.67 9.59 -13.44
CA MET A 110 -2.97 10.16 -14.57
C MET A 110 -3.32 11.66 -14.66
N VAL A 111 -2.47 12.52 -14.11
CA VAL A 111 -2.57 13.96 -14.32
C VAL A 111 -2.19 14.17 -15.77
N ARG A 112 -3.18 14.15 -16.66
CA ARG A 112 -3.02 14.72 -17.98
C ARG A 112 -2.71 16.20 -17.76
N GLU A 113 -1.43 16.55 -17.82
CA GLU A 113 -1.03 17.94 -17.96
C GLU A 113 -1.73 18.48 -19.20
N ILE A 114 -2.80 19.25 -18.98
CA ILE A 114 -3.32 20.14 -20.00
C ILE A 114 -2.22 21.18 -20.15
N THR A 115 -1.35 20.97 -21.13
CA THR A 115 -0.32 21.93 -21.51
C THR A 115 -1.03 23.19 -22.00
N VAL A 116 -1.29 24.13 -21.10
CA VAL A 116 -1.64 25.48 -21.46
C VAL A 116 -0.33 26.13 -21.91
N PRO A 117 -0.13 26.46 -23.20
CA PRO A 117 1.11 27.07 -23.65
C PRO A 117 1.19 28.48 -23.07
N LYS A 118 1.82 28.60 -21.89
CA LYS A 118 2.20 29.87 -21.30
C LYS A 118 3.61 30.17 -21.83
N TYR A 119 3.71 31.13 -22.74
CA TYR A 119 4.98 31.72 -23.13
C TYR A 119 5.59 32.39 -21.88
N VAL A 120 6.53 31.70 -21.24
CA VAL A 120 7.37 32.24 -20.17
C VAL A 120 8.81 32.21 -20.68
N GLU A 121 9.56 33.28 -20.39
CA GLU A 121 10.99 33.38 -20.69
C GLU A 121 11.72 32.09 -20.30
N VAL A 122 12.53 31.60 -21.23
CA VAL A 122 13.26 30.33 -21.12
C VAL A 122 14.32 30.48 -20.03
N GLU A 123 13.97 30.14 -18.79
CA GLU A 123 14.96 29.57 -17.88
C GLU A 123 15.53 28.34 -18.58
N GLN A 124 16.84 28.35 -18.84
CA GLN A 124 17.53 27.21 -19.42
C GLN A 124 17.20 25.98 -18.57
N PRO A 125 16.55 24.95 -19.13
CA PRO A 125 16.33 23.73 -18.38
C PRO A 125 17.70 23.19 -17.97
N SER A 126 17.90 22.99 -16.67
CA SER A 126 19.03 22.25 -16.15
C SER A 126 19.16 20.95 -16.95
N PRO A 127 20.36 20.53 -17.35
CA PRO A 127 20.51 19.28 -18.08
C PRO A 127 19.84 18.15 -17.29
N SER A 128 18.92 17.43 -17.94
CA SER A 128 18.21 16.31 -17.32
C SER A 128 19.23 15.29 -16.85
N LYS A 129 19.20 14.97 -15.56
CA LYS A 129 20.10 13.96 -14.98
C LYS A 129 19.87 12.60 -15.65
N PRO A 130 20.90 11.73 -15.68
CA PRO A 130 20.75 10.37 -16.18
C PRO A 130 19.64 9.63 -15.46
N LEU A 131 18.83 8.89 -16.22
CA LEU A 131 17.80 8.02 -15.68
C LEU A 131 18.45 6.74 -15.13
N LEU A 132 17.90 6.20 -14.03
CA LEU A 132 18.53 5.09 -13.30
C LEU A 132 18.24 3.71 -13.90
N PHE A 133 17.09 3.53 -14.55
CA PHE A 133 16.58 2.20 -14.92
C PHE A 133 16.34 2.02 -16.43
N THR A 134 17.04 2.78 -17.28
CA THR A 134 16.87 2.71 -18.75
C THR A 134 17.27 1.37 -19.35
N ASP A 135 18.25 0.70 -18.74
CA ASP A 135 18.78 -0.58 -19.25
C ASP A 135 18.03 -1.80 -18.68
N ILE A 136 17.03 -1.58 -17.84
CA ILE A 136 16.24 -2.64 -17.20
C ILE A 136 14.92 -2.81 -17.96
N SER A 137 14.56 -4.05 -18.29
CA SER A 137 13.31 -4.33 -19.00
C SER A 137 12.11 -4.21 -18.05
N ASP A 138 10.90 -3.95 -18.58
CA ASP A 138 9.69 -3.92 -17.73
C ASP A 138 9.45 -5.29 -17.12
N ASP A 139 9.81 -6.34 -17.85
CA ASP A 139 9.73 -7.71 -17.38
C ASP A 139 10.63 -7.91 -16.14
N ASP A 140 11.85 -7.38 -16.14
CA ASP A 140 12.74 -7.44 -14.98
C ASP A 140 12.21 -6.60 -13.81
N LEU A 141 11.73 -5.37 -14.07
CA LEU A 141 11.10 -4.52 -13.05
C LEU A 141 9.92 -5.23 -12.37
N LEU A 142 9.05 -5.85 -13.16
CA LEU A 142 7.95 -6.68 -12.64
C LEU A 142 8.47 -7.89 -11.83
N SER A 143 9.62 -8.46 -12.18
CA SER A 143 10.22 -9.57 -11.41
C SER A 143 10.65 -9.13 -10.01
N TYR A 144 10.98 -7.85 -9.85
CA TYR A 144 11.31 -7.24 -8.57
C TYR A 144 10.07 -6.79 -7.77
N GLY A 145 8.86 -7.10 -8.25
CA GLY A 145 7.61 -6.76 -7.58
C GLY A 145 7.14 -5.32 -7.81
N VAL A 146 7.74 -4.58 -8.75
CA VAL A 146 7.28 -3.24 -9.13
C VAL A 146 5.87 -3.33 -9.72
N PRO A 147 4.86 -2.67 -9.15
CA PRO A 147 3.51 -2.69 -9.70
C PRO A 147 3.47 -2.10 -11.11
N ALA A 148 2.58 -2.62 -11.96
CA ALA A 148 2.47 -2.19 -13.35
C ALA A 148 2.16 -0.68 -13.49
N GLU A 149 1.40 -0.13 -12.55
CA GLU A 149 1.04 1.29 -12.45
C GLU A 149 2.24 2.22 -12.27
N TRP A 150 3.38 1.69 -11.80
CA TRP A 150 4.57 2.48 -11.48
C TRP A 150 5.70 2.31 -12.49
N LEU A 151 5.55 1.45 -13.52
CA LEU A 151 6.63 1.18 -14.48
C LEU A 151 7.09 2.46 -15.22
N ASP A 152 6.15 3.30 -15.67
CA ASP A 152 6.49 4.54 -16.37
C ASP A 152 7.25 5.53 -15.46
N ASP A 153 6.80 5.67 -14.21
CA ASP A 153 7.44 6.53 -13.21
C ASP A 153 8.84 6.02 -12.82
N VAL A 154 8.97 4.70 -12.67
CA VAL A 154 10.26 4.05 -12.42
C VAL A 154 11.20 4.32 -13.59
N ARG A 155 10.78 4.09 -14.84
CA ARG A 155 11.62 4.39 -16.01
C ARG A 155 12.02 5.86 -16.11
N GLY A 156 11.15 6.77 -15.67
CA GLY A 156 11.42 8.21 -15.64
C GLY A 156 12.22 8.70 -14.42
N SER A 157 12.64 7.81 -13.53
CA SER A 157 13.31 8.19 -12.29
C SER A 157 14.82 8.41 -12.44
N ASN A 158 15.35 9.29 -11.60
CA ASN A 158 16.75 9.68 -11.52
C ASN A 158 17.19 9.80 -10.05
N GLU A 159 18.45 10.17 -9.82
CA GLU A 159 19.02 10.29 -8.46
C GLU A 159 18.28 11.26 -7.53
N ASP A 160 17.54 12.24 -8.06
CA ASP A 160 16.84 13.24 -7.25
C ASP A 160 15.48 12.74 -6.73
N ASN A 161 14.84 11.81 -7.45
CA ASN A 161 13.46 11.41 -7.15
C ASN A 161 13.30 9.94 -6.76
N VAL A 162 14.35 9.11 -6.89
CA VAL A 162 14.26 7.66 -6.60
C VAL A 162 13.87 7.36 -5.15
N LEU A 163 14.33 8.16 -4.19
CA LEU A 163 13.98 7.99 -2.77
C LEU A 163 12.50 8.30 -2.51
N GLU A 164 11.97 9.37 -3.10
CA GLU A 164 10.56 9.71 -3.00
C GLU A 164 9.69 8.65 -3.69
N LEU A 165 10.12 8.17 -4.86
CA LEU A 165 9.43 7.11 -5.58
C LEU A 165 9.36 5.80 -4.75
N ALA A 166 10.44 5.46 -4.04
CA ALA A 166 10.49 4.27 -3.19
C ALA A 166 9.44 4.29 -2.06
N ASP A 167 9.09 5.46 -1.51
CA ASP A 167 8.07 5.60 -0.46
C ASP A 167 6.64 5.23 -0.94
N HIS A 168 6.42 5.15 -2.25
CA HIS A 168 5.13 4.81 -2.84
C HIS A 168 4.99 3.35 -3.28
N LEU A 169 6.08 2.60 -3.26
CA LEU A 169 6.13 1.22 -3.75
C LEU A 169 5.99 0.20 -2.61
N PRO A 170 5.55 -1.04 -2.94
CA PRO A 170 5.73 -2.18 -2.04
C PRO A 170 7.21 -2.32 -1.63
N GLY A 171 7.46 -2.66 -0.36
CA GLY A 171 8.81 -2.61 0.23
C GLY A 171 9.88 -3.41 -0.52
N GLU A 172 9.53 -4.58 -1.06
CA GLU A 172 10.42 -5.40 -1.89
C GLU A 172 10.83 -4.71 -3.19
N ALA A 173 9.90 -3.97 -3.82
CA ALA A 173 10.16 -3.24 -5.04
C ALA A 173 11.01 -2.00 -4.73
N ALA A 174 10.70 -1.30 -3.64
CA ALA A 174 11.50 -0.19 -3.14
C ALA A 174 12.95 -0.63 -2.85
N GLU A 175 13.13 -1.71 -2.10
CA GLU A 175 14.45 -2.28 -1.78
C GLU A 175 15.23 -2.64 -3.05
N ALA A 176 14.58 -3.34 -3.99
CA ALA A 176 15.21 -3.75 -5.25
C ALA A 176 15.62 -2.55 -6.11
N LEU A 177 14.77 -1.53 -6.25
CA LEU A 177 15.09 -0.33 -7.02
C LEU A 177 16.22 0.48 -6.38
N LEU A 178 16.26 0.59 -5.06
CA LEU A 178 17.34 1.28 -4.35
C LEU A 178 18.67 0.52 -4.50
N GLU A 179 18.66 -0.81 -4.43
CA GLU A 179 19.85 -1.61 -4.70
C GLU A 179 20.34 -1.41 -6.14
N LEU A 180 19.45 -1.49 -7.14
CA LEU A 180 19.77 -1.21 -8.55
C LEU A 180 20.35 0.20 -8.74
N ALA A 181 19.76 1.21 -8.10
CA ALA A 181 20.23 2.60 -8.17
C ALA A 181 21.64 2.79 -7.62
N THR A 182 22.09 1.91 -6.72
CA THR A 182 23.46 1.92 -6.17
C THR A 182 24.43 0.99 -6.91
N GLY A 183 24.00 0.39 -8.03
CA GLY A 183 24.81 -0.52 -8.86
C GLY A 183 24.83 -1.97 -8.37
N GLY A 184 23.95 -2.33 -7.44
CA GLY A 184 23.75 -3.71 -6.98
C GLY A 184 22.92 -4.54 -7.97
N THR A 185 22.65 -5.80 -7.61
CA THR A 185 21.80 -6.69 -8.42
C THR A 185 20.89 -7.44 -7.45
N PRO A 186 19.61 -7.01 -7.33
CA PRO A 186 18.70 -7.61 -6.38
C PRO A 186 18.48 -9.09 -6.67
N GLN A 187 18.32 -9.86 -5.60
CA GLN A 187 17.90 -11.25 -5.71
C GLN A 187 16.43 -11.29 -6.16
N ILE A 188 16.16 -11.85 -7.34
CA ILE A 188 14.79 -12.18 -7.73
C ILE A 188 14.36 -13.34 -6.83
N ALA A 189 13.39 -13.10 -5.95
CA ALA A 189 12.75 -14.18 -5.21
C ALA A 189 12.20 -15.17 -6.24
N GLN A 190 12.68 -16.43 -6.19
CA GLN A 190 12.07 -17.48 -7.00
C GLN A 190 10.57 -17.46 -6.71
N PRO A 191 9.70 -17.47 -7.74
CA PRO A 191 8.27 -17.43 -7.51
C PRO A 191 7.94 -18.58 -6.57
N ALA A 192 7.55 -18.25 -5.33
CA ALA A 192 7.01 -19.24 -4.41
C ALA A 192 5.91 -19.93 -5.22
N THR A 193 6.02 -21.25 -5.40
CA THR A 193 5.10 -22.07 -6.20
C THR A 193 3.72 -21.46 -6.12
N VAL A 194 3.24 -20.83 -7.22
CA VAL A 194 2.11 -19.88 -7.19
C VAL A 194 1.08 -20.36 -6.17
N SER A 195 1.15 -19.78 -4.98
CA SER A 195 0.27 -20.22 -3.91
C SER A 195 -1.13 -19.89 -4.39
N ALA A 196 -2.09 -20.78 -4.16
CA ALA A 196 -3.49 -20.46 -4.45
C ALA A 196 -3.95 -19.22 -3.66
N ASP A 197 -3.27 -18.90 -2.53
CA ASP A 197 -3.47 -17.68 -1.75
C ASP A 197 -2.28 -16.70 -1.91
N PRO A 198 -2.49 -15.53 -2.54
CA PRO A 198 -1.49 -14.45 -2.68
C PRO A 198 -0.90 -13.93 -1.36
N PHE A 199 -1.60 -14.10 -0.24
CA PHE A 199 -1.12 -13.68 1.08
C PHE A 199 -0.08 -14.63 1.68
N GLU A 200 0.06 -15.85 1.16
CA GLU A 200 1.08 -16.82 1.60
C GLU A 200 2.45 -16.58 0.95
N HIS A 201 2.55 -15.64 0.01
CA HIS A 201 3.83 -15.27 -0.60
C HIS A 201 4.76 -14.65 0.47
N PRO A 202 6.07 -14.99 0.49
CA PRO A 202 7.01 -14.42 1.48
C PRO A 202 6.97 -12.89 1.56
N ASP A 203 6.99 -12.20 0.42
CA ASP A 203 6.87 -10.73 0.40
C ASP A 203 5.52 -10.24 0.94
N ALA A 204 4.43 -10.96 0.68
CA ALA A 204 3.12 -10.63 1.25
C ALA A 204 3.11 -10.81 2.77
N GLN A 205 3.74 -11.87 3.31
CA GLN A 205 3.82 -12.14 4.74
C GLN A 205 4.66 -11.10 5.50
N ARG A 206 5.58 -10.39 4.82
CA ARG A 206 6.30 -9.25 5.40
C ARG A 206 5.36 -8.09 5.75
N ARG A 207 4.25 -7.93 5.01
CA ARG A 207 3.35 -6.76 5.08
C ARG A 207 1.96 -7.09 5.60
N PHE A 208 1.49 -8.32 5.40
CA PHE A 208 0.18 -8.79 5.81
C PHE A 208 0.33 -9.91 6.82
N ARG A 209 -0.14 -9.66 8.04
CA ARG A 209 -0.10 -10.65 9.12
C ARG A 209 -1.49 -11.18 9.39
N VAL A 210 -1.64 -12.50 9.40
CA VAL A 210 -2.87 -13.17 9.84
C VAL A 210 -2.96 -13.11 11.36
N MET A 211 -4.14 -12.78 11.87
CA MET A 211 -4.43 -12.72 13.30
C MET A 211 -5.42 -13.83 13.64
N SER A 212 -4.89 -14.94 14.16
CA SER A 212 -5.65 -16.17 14.39
C SER A 212 -6.48 -16.11 15.68
N ASN A 213 -6.05 -15.27 16.63
CA ASN A 213 -6.66 -15.09 17.94
C ASN A 213 -6.44 -13.64 18.45
N VAL A 214 -7.05 -13.32 19.58
CA VAL A 214 -7.01 -11.97 20.18
C VAL A 214 -5.61 -11.65 20.69
N GLU A 215 -4.91 -12.65 21.23
CA GLU A 215 -3.56 -12.50 21.80
C GLU A 215 -2.53 -12.12 20.71
N GLU A 216 -2.63 -12.73 19.52
CA GLU A 216 -1.83 -12.36 18.34
C GLU A 216 -2.12 -10.93 17.90
N LEU A 217 -3.38 -10.51 17.91
CA LEU A 217 -3.76 -9.15 17.59
C LEU A 217 -3.27 -8.16 18.66
N GLU A 218 -3.35 -8.50 19.95
CA GLU A 218 -2.80 -7.69 21.04
C GLU A 218 -1.31 -7.46 20.84
N GLY A 219 -0.54 -8.53 20.70
CA GLY A 219 0.91 -8.43 20.47
C GLY A 219 1.28 -7.69 19.18
N ALA A 220 0.44 -7.77 18.14
CA ALA A 220 0.64 -7.02 16.91
C ALA A 220 0.22 -5.55 16.99
N LEU A 221 -0.41 -5.10 18.08
CA LEU A 221 -0.78 -3.71 18.31
C LEU A 221 0.03 -3.07 19.46
N GLU A 222 0.90 -3.82 20.14
CA GLU A 222 1.86 -3.31 21.13
C GLU A 222 3.11 -2.74 20.45
N TYR A 223 3.00 -1.51 19.94
CA TYR A 223 4.12 -0.69 19.45
C TYR A 223 4.06 0.71 20.07
#